data_AF-A0A2H0RBP9-F1
#
_entry.id   AF-A0A2H0RBP9-F1
#
_cell.length_a   1.000
_cell.length_b   1.000
_cell.length_c   1.000
_cell.angle_alpha   90.00
_cell.angle_beta   90.00
_cell.angle_gamma   90.00
#
_symmetry.space_group_name_H-M   'P 1'
#
loop_
_entity.id
_entity.type
_entity.pdbx_description
1 polymer ?
#
loop_
_entity_poly.entity_id
_entity_poly.type
_entity_poly.pdbx_seq_one_letter_code
_entity_poly.pdbx_strand_id
1 'polypeptide(L)'
;MNIFINFLVGPFVKWFPLVVFFAIFIPTVVFYFKKIELDDIKFLKRIKILIWVGILLRIFYAGLETFSQYFFWSQDKFGELFIQIPISQSFVMKDILWKPFLWLFDRPHGYFIFYTGSRFWLNAVISLVAAGFIYIILLVLKKYKERFFEIGDPEIGLLMALTLVWPNVISFGLLVFIFVILVSIFKTIFLKETYTTLGMPFLLAGFLSAVLGQYLLSYLGVSSVLVL
;
A
#
# COMPACT_ATOMS: atom_id res chain seq x y z
N MET A 1 16.79 27.44 10.25
CA MET A 1 15.99 26.27 9.86
C MET A 1 15.51 26.48 8.43
N ASN A 2 15.93 25.64 7.49
CA ASN A 2 15.78 25.89 6.05
C ASN A 2 14.29 25.84 5.63
N ILE A 3 13.77 26.87 4.95
CA ILE A 3 12.37 26.93 4.48
C ILE A 3 12.00 25.69 3.65
N PHE A 4 12.97 25.18 2.89
CA PHE A 4 12.87 23.93 2.14
C PHE A 4 12.49 22.73 3.01
N ILE A 5 13.05 22.62 4.23
CA ILE A 5 12.79 21.48 5.14
C ILE A 5 11.36 21.53 5.68
N ASN A 6 10.95 22.70 6.16
CA ASN A 6 9.67 22.88 6.83
C ASN A 6 8.49 22.83 5.84
N PHE A 7 8.72 23.23 4.59
CA PHE A 7 7.66 23.29 3.58
C PHE A 7 7.63 22.06 2.68
N LEU A 8 8.79 21.58 2.21
CA LEU A 8 8.85 20.54 1.17
C LEU A 8 9.12 19.14 1.70
N VAL A 9 9.81 18.94 2.81
CA VAL A 9 10.17 17.57 3.23
C VAL A 9 9.12 17.00 4.18
N GLY A 10 8.85 17.68 5.29
CA GLY A 10 7.92 17.18 6.31
C GLY A 10 6.47 17.03 5.80
N PRO A 11 5.82 18.11 5.34
CA PRO A 11 4.44 18.04 4.86
C PRO A 11 4.29 17.14 3.65
N PHE A 12 5.16 17.24 2.66
CA PHE A 12 5.05 16.45 1.43
C PHE A 12 5.13 14.95 1.71
N VAL A 13 6.13 14.49 2.47
CA VAL A 13 6.27 13.06 2.81
C VAL A 13 5.04 12.55 3.57
N LYS A 14 4.45 13.38 4.44
CA LYS A 14 3.24 13.02 5.20
C LYS A 14 1.99 12.90 4.30
N TRP A 15 1.79 13.83 3.37
CA TRP A 15 0.60 13.85 2.51
C TRP A 15 0.72 12.96 1.28
N PHE A 16 1.94 12.60 0.87
CA PHE A 16 2.21 11.86 -0.35
C PHE A 16 1.39 10.55 -0.48
N PRO A 17 1.28 9.67 0.54
CA PRO A 17 0.49 8.45 0.42
C PRO A 17 -0.99 8.72 0.11
N LEU A 18 -1.57 9.74 0.74
CA LEU A 18 -2.97 10.11 0.53
C LEU A 18 -3.20 10.68 -0.88
N VAL A 19 -2.30 11.56 -1.33
CA VAL A 19 -2.34 12.14 -2.68
C VAL A 19 -2.21 11.04 -3.73
N VAL A 20 -1.26 10.12 -3.56
CA VAL A 20 -1.07 8.97 -4.47
C VAL A 20 -2.31 8.07 -4.46
N PHE A 21 -2.89 7.79 -3.30
CA PHE A 21 -4.13 7.03 -3.20
C PHE A 21 -5.21 7.67 -4.07
N PHE A 22 -5.51 8.96 -3.90
CA PHE A 22 -6.55 9.63 -4.68
C PHE A 22 -6.21 9.73 -6.17
N ALA A 23 -4.94 9.97 -6.50
CA ALA A 23 -4.46 10.03 -7.88
C ALA A 23 -4.64 8.70 -8.63
N ILE A 24 -4.65 7.56 -7.93
CA ILE A 24 -4.94 6.24 -8.52
C ILE A 24 -6.42 5.90 -8.40
N PHE A 25 -7.03 6.16 -7.25
CA PHE A 25 -8.42 5.82 -6.93
C PHE A 25 -9.40 6.52 -7.87
N ILE A 26 -9.26 7.83 -8.08
CA ILE A 26 -10.18 8.61 -8.92
C ILE A 26 -10.18 8.08 -10.37
N PRO A 27 -9.04 7.92 -11.06
CA PRO A 27 -9.02 7.29 -12.37
C PRO A 27 -9.58 5.87 -12.39
N THR A 28 -9.33 5.07 -11.34
CA THR A 28 -9.88 3.71 -11.25
C THR A 28 -11.40 3.72 -11.21
N VAL A 29 -12.00 4.59 -10.39
CA VAL A 29 -13.46 4.78 -10.31
C VAL A 29 -14.01 5.24 -11.67
N VAL A 30 -13.36 6.23 -12.29
CA VAL A 30 -13.77 6.72 -13.62
C VAL A 30 -13.72 5.61 -14.66
N PHE A 31 -12.65 4.81 -14.70
CA PHE A 31 -12.53 3.71 -15.64
C PHE A 31 -13.52 2.59 -15.37
N TYR A 32 -13.83 2.31 -14.11
CA TYR A 32 -14.82 1.32 -13.71
C TYR A 32 -16.22 1.69 -14.22
N PHE A 33 -16.66 2.94 -14.01
CA PHE A 33 -17.98 3.38 -14.49
C PHE A 33 -18.03 3.60 -16.01
N LYS A 34 -16.91 3.97 -16.65
CA LYS A 34 -16.81 4.05 -18.11
C LYS A 34 -16.55 2.71 -18.78
N LYS A 35 -16.54 1.60 -18.05
CA LYS A 35 -16.32 0.27 -18.62
C LYS A 35 -17.31 -0.06 -19.74
N ILE A 36 -18.55 0.42 -19.66
CA ILE A 36 -19.56 0.20 -20.72
C ILE A 36 -19.13 0.82 -22.07
N GLU A 37 -18.42 1.96 -22.04
CA GLU A 37 -17.91 2.65 -23.23
C GLU A 37 -16.54 2.10 -23.69
N LEU A 38 -15.80 1.48 -22.77
CA LEU A 38 -14.45 0.98 -23.00
C LEU A 38 -14.50 -0.51 -23.33
N ASP A 39 -13.97 -0.90 -24.49
CA ASP A 39 -13.65 -2.30 -24.75
C ASP A 39 -12.79 -2.91 -23.61
N ASP A 40 -13.08 -4.16 -23.25
CA ASP A 40 -12.49 -4.89 -22.13
C ASP A 40 -10.95 -4.87 -22.18
N ILE A 41 -10.38 -4.98 -23.38
CA ILE A 41 -8.92 -4.93 -23.59
C ILE A 41 -8.36 -3.57 -23.17
N LYS A 42 -9.03 -2.48 -23.56
CA LYS A 42 -8.61 -1.11 -23.23
C LYS A 42 -8.75 -0.83 -21.74
N PHE A 43 -9.84 -1.30 -21.13
CA PHE A 43 -10.08 -1.19 -19.70
C PHE A 43 -8.97 -1.89 -18.90
N LEU A 44 -8.71 -3.17 -19.19
CA LEU A 44 -7.65 -3.95 -18.53
C LEU A 44 -6.27 -3.31 -18.70
N LYS A 45 -5.95 -2.82 -19.90
CA LYS A 45 -4.67 -2.14 -20.16
C LYS A 45 -4.49 -0.92 -19.26
N ARG A 46 -5.54 -0.11 -19.08
CA ARG A 46 -5.49 1.09 -18.22
C ARG A 46 -5.31 0.71 -16.76
N ILE A 47 -6.04 -0.30 -16.27
CA ILE A 47 -5.90 -0.76 -14.88
C ILE A 47 -4.49 -1.33 -14.64
N LYS A 48 -3.93 -2.11 -15.58
CA LYS A 48 -2.55 -2.62 -15.49
C LYS A 48 -1.51 -1.51 -15.46
N ILE A 49 -1.70 -0.44 -16.22
CA ILE A 49 -0.83 0.75 -16.14
C ILE A 49 -0.91 1.36 -14.75
N LEU A 50 -2.10 1.52 -14.17
CA LEU A 50 -2.26 2.05 -12.81
C LEU A 50 -1.59 1.15 -11.75
N ILE A 51 -1.63 -0.17 -11.92
CA ILE A 51 -0.90 -1.11 -11.04
C ILE A 51 0.61 -0.86 -11.12
N TRP A 52 1.17 -0.78 -12.33
CA TRP A 52 2.61 -0.49 -12.50
C TRP A 52 3.00 0.87 -11.93
N VAL A 53 2.16 1.88 -12.15
CA VAL A 53 2.34 3.22 -11.55
C VAL A 53 2.30 3.13 -10.03
N GLY A 54 1.37 2.38 -9.45
CA GLY A 54 1.28 2.17 -8.00
C GLY A 54 2.52 1.50 -7.42
N ILE A 55 3.04 0.46 -8.08
CA ILE A 55 4.29 -0.21 -7.67
C ILE A 55 5.46 0.76 -7.72
N LEU A 56 5.59 1.52 -8.82
CA LEU A 56 6.68 2.47 -8.99
C LEU A 56 6.62 3.59 -7.96
N LEU A 57 5.43 4.15 -7.70
CA LEU A 57 5.23 5.18 -6.68
C LEU A 57 5.53 4.66 -5.27
N ARG A 58 5.32 3.36 -5.02
CA ARG A 58 5.66 2.73 -3.74
C ARG A 58 7.16 2.69 -3.51
N ILE A 59 7.91 2.23 -4.51
CA ILE A 59 9.37 2.18 -4.48
C ILE A 59 9.94 3.60 -4.39
N PHE A 60 9.39 4.51 -5.18
CA PHE A 60 9.77 5.91 -5.16
C PHE A 60 9.54 6.54 -3.78
N TYR A 61 8.41 6.26 -3.12
CA TYR A 61 8.12 6.79 -1.79
C TYR A 61 9.11 6.31 -0.75
N ALA A 62 9.47 5.02 -0.73
CA ALA A 62 10.50 4.50 0.18
C ALA A 62 11.86 5.17 -0.07
N GLY A 63 12.20 5.44 -1.33
CA GLY A 63 13.38 6.22 -1.71
C GLY A 63 13.32 7.67 -1.22
N LEU A 64 12.15 8.31 -1.34
CA LEU A 64 11.91 9.67 -0.87
C LEU A 64 12.02 9.76 0.66
N GLU A 65 11.47 8.80 1.41
CA GLU A 65 11.62 8.69 2.86
C GLU A 65 13.09 8.50 3.25
N THR A 66 13.81 7.62 2.55
CA THR A 66 15.25 7.40 2.75
C THR A 66 16.03 8.69 2.54
N PHE A 67 15.80 9.39 1.43
CA PHE A 67 16.47 10.65 1.12
C PHE A 67 16.15 11.74 2.15
N SER A 68 14.86 11.85 2.51
CA SER A 68 14.40 12.81 3.52
C SER A 68 15.06 12.56 4.86
N GLN A 69 15.11 11.29 5.30
CA GLN A 69 15.74 10.90 6.57
C GLN A 69 17.24 11.20 6.59
N TYR A 70 17.95 10.89 5.50
CA TYR A 70 19.36 11.23 5.36
C TYR A 70 19.56 12.74 5.47
N PHE A 71 18.75 13.50 4.73
CA PHE A 71 18.84 14.94 4.73
C PHE A 71 18.60 15.51 6.13
N PHE A 72 17.56 15.07 6.84
CA PHE A 72 17.29 15.51 8.21
C PHE A 72 18.46 15.22 9.16
N TRP A 73 18.99 13.99 9.14
CA TRP A 73 20.09 13.60 10.02
C TRP A 73 21.42 14.27 9.67
N SER A 74 21.62 14.71 8.42
CA SER A 74 22.83 15.43 8.02
C SER A 74 22.90 16.88 8.52
N GLN A 75 21.80 17.44 9.03
CA GLN A 75 21.73 18.85 9.43
C GLN A 75 22.19 19.11 10.86
N ASP A 76 22.27 18.08 11.70
CA ASP A 76 22.64 18.20 13.10
C ASP A 76 23.71 17.17 13.49
N LYS A 77 24.61 17.56 14.41
CA LYS A 77 25.72 16.69 14.83
C LYS A 77 25.24 15.37 15.45
N PHE A 78 24.05 15.35 16.04
CA PHE A 78 23.50 14.15 16.65
C PHE A 78 22.91 13.20 15.59
N GLY A 79 22.15 13.72 14.63
CA GLY A 79 21.73 12.98 13.44
C GLY A 79 22.89 12.38 12.66
N GLU A 80 23.98 13.15 12.49
CA GLU A 80 25.15 12.74 11.72
C GLU A 80 25.82 11.50 12.32
N LEU A 81 25.78 11.34 13.65
CA LEU A 81 26.26 10.12 14.32
C LEU A 81 25.53 8.87 13.81
N PHE A 82 24.20 8.92 13.66
CA PHE A 82 23.44 7.79 13.14
C PHE A 82 23.74 7.48 11.67
N ILE A 83 24.17 8.47 10.91
CA ILE A 83 24.65 8.26 9.54
C ILE A 83 26.01 7.57 9.55
N GLN A 84 26.90 7.88 10.49
CA GLN A 84 28.29 7.40 10.43
C GLN A 84 28.54 6.10 11.20
N ILE A 85 27.66 5.73 12.14
CA ILE A 85 27.85 4.57 13.01
C ILE A 85 27.53 3.25 12.27
N PRO A 86 28.39 2.21 12.37
CA PRO A 86 28.07 0.85 11.94
C PRO A 86 27.08 0.21 12.91
N ILE A 87 26.32 -0.80 12.45
CA ILE A 87 25.42 -1.52 13.36
C ILE A 87 26.25 -2.39 14.31
N SER A 88 25.93 -2.41 15.61
CA SER A 88 26.66 -3.25 16.56
C SER A 88 26.46 -4.73 16.24
N GLN A 89 27.51 -5.53 16.43
CA GLN A 89 27.47 -6.99 16.18
C GLN A 89 26.55 -7.75 17.16
N SER A 90 26.09 -7.10 18.24
CA SER A 90 25.19 -7.69 19.23
C SER A 90 23.70 -7.66 18.83
N PHE A 91 23.36 -7.13 17.66
CA PHE A 91 21.97 -6.96 17.25
C PHE A 91 21.40 -8.22 16.60
N VAL A 92 20.71 -9.05 17.40
CA VAL A 92 20.18 -10.37 17.01
C VAL A 92 19.28 -10.34 15.76
N MET A 93 18.52 -9.26 15.53
CA MET A 93 17.62 -9.17 14.37
C MET A 93 18.37 -9.08 13.03
N LYS A 94 19.64 -8.66 13.06
CA LYS A 94 20.54 -8.58 11.90
C LYS A 94 20.75 -9.96 11.28
N ASP A 95 20.83 -11.00 12.11
CA ASP A 95 21.22 -12.36 11.71
C ASP A 95 20.08 -13.21 11.15
N ILE A 96 18.83 -12.80 11.34
CA ILE A 96 17.65 -13.56 10.89
C ILE A 96 17.21 -13.11 9.49
N LEU A 97 16.89 -11.82 9.32
CA LEU A 97 16.35 -11.29 8.06
C LEU A 97 17.43 -10.77 7.10
N TRP A 98 18.57 -10.34 7.63
CA TRP A 98 19.59 -9.62 6.86
C TRP A 98 20.92 -10.35 6.75
N LYS A 99 20.95 -11.65 7.06
CA LYS A 99 22.14 -12.51 7.03
C LYS A 99 22.96 -12.43 5.72
N PRO A 100 22.35 -12.38 4.52
CA PRO A 100 23.13 -12.24 3.28
C PRO A 100 23.78 -10.86 3.11
N PHE A 101 23.30 -9.86 3.84
CA PHE A 101 23.63 -8.45 3.69
C PHE A 101 24.44 -7.90 4.87
N LEU A 102 24.93 -8.77 5.77
CA LEU A 102 25.65 -8.34 6.98
C LEU A 102 26.82 -7.40 6.70
N TRP A 103 27.53 -7.66 5.60
CA TRP A 103 28.67 -6.87 5.13
C TRP A 103 28.32 -5.40 4.81
N LEU A 104 27.05 -5.09 4.51
CA LEU A 104 26.59 -3.72 4.30
C LEU A 104 26.52 -2.93 5.61
N PHE A 105 26.32 -3.61 6.74
CA PHE A 105 26.10 -2.92 8.01
C PHE A 105 27.35 -2.77 8.88
N ASP A 106 28.45 -3.43 8.52
CA ASP A 106 29.75 -3.32 9.21
C ASP A 106 30.55 -2.10 8.74
N ARG A 107 30.01 -1.33 7.78
CA ARG A 107 30.61 -0.12 7.21
C ARG A 107 30.05 1.15 7.87
N PRO A 108 30.72 2.32 7.70
CA PRO A 108 30.05 3.61 7.89
C PRO A 108 28.73 3.62 7.12
N HIS A 109 27.67 4.16 7.70
CA HIS A 109 26.28 4.08 7.21
C HIS A 109 25.51 2.79 7.51
N GLY A 110 26.12 1.81 8.18
CA GLY A 110 25.45 0.55 8.48
C GLY A 110 24.17 0.72 9.30
N TYR A 111 24.18 1.58 10.33
CA TYR A 111 22.97 1.88 11.10
C TYR A 111 21.89 2.55 10.23
N PHE A 112 22.27 3.55 9.43
CA PHE A 112 21.34 4.25 8.55
C PHE A 112 20.70 3.34 7.50
N ILE A 113 21.48 2.46 6.87
CA ILE A 113 20.98 1.48 5.89
C ILE A 113 20.02 0.52 6.58
N PHE A 114 20.35 0.05 7.78
CA PHE A 114 19.47 -0.82 8.54
C PHE A 114 18.16 -0.11 8.94
N TYR A 115 18.24 1.13 9.42
CA TYR A 115 17.08 1.93 9.81
C TYR A 115 16.13 2.17 8.63
N THR A 116 16.66 2.66 7.51
CA THR A 116 15.85 2.96 6.32
C THR A 116 15.35 1.67 5.65
N GLY A 117 16.17 0.61 5.65
CA GLY A 117 15.81 -0.71 5.17
C GLY A 117 14.66 -1.33 5.96
N SER A 118 14.71 -1.26 7.30
CA SER A 118 13.71 -1.86 8.19
C SER A 118 12.43 -1.06 8.32
N ARG A 119 12.46 0.27 8.17
CA ARG A 119 11.25 1.11 8.30
C ARG A 119 10.59 1.41 6.96
N PHE A 120 11.35 1.85 5.97
CA PHE A 120 10.78 2.35 4.71
C PHE A 120 10.66 1.23 3.68
N TRP A 121 11.78 0.55 3.40
CA TRP A 121 11.83 -0.48 2.36
C TRP A 121 11.08 -1.74 2.76
N LEU A 122 11.22 -2.19 4.00
CA LEU A 122 10.48 -3.36 4.49
C LEU A 122 8.97 -3.12 4.42
N ASN A 123 8.47 -1.94 4.79
CA ASN A 123 7.04 -1.60 4.66
C ASN A 123 6.59 -1.63 3.19
N ALA A 124 7.38 -1.07 2.28
CA ALA A 124 7.11 -1.15 0.85
C ALA A 124 7.02 -2.61 0.37
N VAL A 125 8.00 -3.45 0.73
CA VAL A 125 8.05 -4.88 0.38
C VAL A 125 6.85 -5.64 0.97
N ILE A 126 6.58 -5.49 2.27
CA ILE A 126 5.45 -6.16 2.94
C ILE A 126 4.13 -5.79 2.26
N SER A 127 3.96 -4.52 1.90
CA SER A 127 2.73 -4.06 1.24
C SER A 127 2.59 -4.64 -0.18
N LEU A 128 3.69 -4.74 -0.94
CA LEU A 128 3.69 -5.43 -2.24
C LEU A 128 3.37 -6.91 -2.10
N VAL A 129 3.96 -7.59 -1.11
CA VAL A 129 3.70 -9.00 -0.81
C VAL A 129 2.24 -9.21 -0.41
N ALA A 130 1.69 -8.37 0.47
CA ALA A 130 0.31 -8.45 0.92
C ALA A 130 -0.68 -8.22 -0.24
N ALA A 131 -0.43 -7.22 -1.09
CA ALA A 131 -1.24 -6.97 -2.28
C ALA A 131 -1.16 -8.14 -3.28
N GLY A 132 0.04 -8.69 -3.49
CA GLY A 132 0.24 -9.89 -4.30
C GLY A 132 -0.47 -11.12 -3.75
N PHE A 133 -0.44 -11.32 -2.43
CA PHE A 133 -1.16 -12.40 -1.75
C PHE A 133 -2.67 -12.27 -1.92
N ILE A 134 -3.23 -11.07 -1.76
CA ILE A 134 -4.65 -10.79 -2.04
C ILE A 134 -4.97 -11.11 -3.50
N TYR A 135 -4.12 -10.67 -4.44
CA TYR A 135 -4.35 -10.96 -5.85
C TYR A 135 -4.37 -12.47 -6.16
N ILE A 136 -3.46 -13.24 -5.56
CA ILE A 136 -3.47 -14.71 -5.68
C ILE A 136 -4.78 -15.27 -5.14
N ILE A 137 -5.25 -14.83 -3.98
CA ILE A 137 -6.56 -15.23 -3.43
C ILE A 137 -7.68 -14.91 -4.42
N LEU A 138 -7.70 -13.71 -5.00
CA LEU A 138 -8.73 -13.31 -5.96
C LEU A 138 -8.70 -14.15 -7.23
N LEU A 139 -7.52 -14.50 -7.75
CA LEU A 139 -7.38 -15.41 -8.89
C LEU A 139 -7.91 -16.81 -8.59
N VAL A 140 -7.60 -17.33 -7.39
CA VAL A 140 -8.10 -18.63 -6.94
C VAL A 140 -9.62 -18.59 -6.79
N LEU A 141 -10.16 -17.57 -6.13
CA LEU A 141 -11.61 -17.38 -5.96
C LEU A 141 -12.33 -17.25 -7.30
N LYS A 142 -11.77 -16.49 -8.25
CA LYS A 142 -12.32 -16.36 -9.60
C LYS A 142 -12.40 -17.70 -10.29
N LYS A 143 -11.35 -18.53 -10.22
CA LYS A 143 -11.36 -19.88 -10.80
C LYS A 143 -12.47 -20.78 -10.22
N TYR A 144 -12.75 -20.66 -8.92
CA TYR A 144 -13.79 -21.49 -8.28
C TYR A 144 -15.21 -20.94 -8.44
N LYS A 145 -15.36 -19.62 -8.54
CA LYS A 145 -16.66 -18.93 -8.57
C LYS A 145 -16.62 -17.73 -9.52
N GLU A 146 -16.47 -18.00 -10.81
CA GLU A 146 -16.40 -16.98 -11.87
C GLU A 146 -17.58 -15.99 -11.83
N ARG A 147 -18.76 -16.45 -11.41
CA ARG A 147 -19.98 -15.63 -11.32
C ARG A 147 -19.87 -14.37 -10.45
N PHE A 148 -18.92 -14.32 -9.52
CA PHE A 148 -18.71 -13.14 -8.65
C PHE A 148 -17.71 -12.14 -9.22
N PHE A 149 -17.10 -12.45 -10.35
CA PHE A 149 -16.03 -11.66 -10.93
C PHE A 149 -16.38 -11.23 -12.34
N GLU A 150 -16.27 -9.94 -12.58
CA GLU A 150 -16.19 -9.41 -13.92
C GLU A 150 -14.74 -9.32 -14.42
N ILE A 151 -14.61 -9.01 -15.71
CA ILE A 151 -13.33 -8.64 -16.31
C ILE A 151 -12.77 -7.42 -15.57
N GLY A 152 -11.54 -7.57 -15.06
CA GLY A 152 -10.78 -6.54 -14.33
C GLY A 152 -11.04 -6.45 -12.83
N ASP A 153 -12.01 -7.19 -12.27
CA ASP A 153 -12.29 -7.16 -10.84
C ASP A 153 -11.08 -7.60 -9.98
N PRO A 154 -10.36 -8.70 -10.30
CA PRO A 154 -9.15 -9.06 -9.56
C PRO A 154 -8.08 -7.97 -9.61
N GLU A 155 -7.92 -7.32 -10.76
CA GLU A 155 -6.96 -6.23 -10.96
C GLU A 155 -7.35 -4.97 -10.18
N ILE A 156 -8.64 -4.64 -10.06
CA ILE A 156 -9.11 -3.55 -9.18
C ILE A 156 -8.82 -3.90 -7.73
N GLY A 157 -9.13 -5.13 -7.30
CA GLY A 157 -8.85 -5.58 -5.93
C GLY A 157 -7.36 -5.50 -5.59
N LEU A 158 -6.49 -5.94 -6.52
CA LEU A 158 -5.03 -5.78 -6.40
C LEU A 158 -4.64 -4.30 -6.34
N LEU A 159 -5.18 -3.46 -7.21
CA LEU A 159 -4.85 -2.04 -7.25
C LEU A 159 -5.24 -1.33 -5.95
N MET A 160 -6.41 -1.63 -5.38
CA MET A 160 -6.82 -1.11 -4.08
C MET A 160 -5.93 -1.63 -2.95
N ALA A 161 -5.61 -2.92 -2.94
CA ALA A 161 -4.71 -3.49 -1.94
C ALA A 161 -3.28 -2.89 -2.04
N LEU A 162 -2.82 -2.55 -3.24
CA LEU A 162 -1.52 -1.97 -3.50
C LEU A 162 -1.41 -0.51 -3.04
N THR A 163 -2.48 0.27 -3.25
CA THR A 163 -2.51 1.67 -2.82
C THR A 163 -2.71 1.80 -1.31
N LEU A 164 -3.35 0.82 -0.69
CA LEU A 164 -3.48 0.72 0.75
C LEU A 164 -2.21 0.17 1.38
N VAL A 165 -1.54 1.02 2.16
CA VAL A 165 -0.32 0.67 2.90
C VAL A 165 -0.63 -0.39 3.95
N TRP A 166 0.28 -1.34 4.20
CA TRP A 166 0.22 -2.11 5.45
C TRP A 166 0.17 -1.15 6.66
N PRO A 167 -0.65 -1.40 7.71
CA PRO A 167 -1.60 -2.51 7.88
C PRO A 167 -3.04 -2.27 7.36
N ASN A 168 -3.32 -1.14 6.68
CA ASN A 168 -4.67 -0.81 6.16
C ASN A 168 -5.21 -1.81 5.14
N VAL A 169 -4.36 -2.67 4.58
CA VAL A 169 -4.83 -3.78 3.73
C VAL A 169 -5.67 -4.80 4.51
N ILE A 170 -5.49 -4.91 5.83
CA ILE A 170 -6.28 -5.78 6.71
C ILE A 170 -7.71 -5.24 6.84
N SER A 171 -7.84 -3.94 7.11
CA SER A 171 -9.16 -3.29 7.19
C SER A 171 -9.88 -3.35 5.85
N PHE A 172 -9.14 -3.26 4.73
CA PHE A 172 -9.68 -3.50 3.40
C PHE A 172 -10.29 -4.88 3.25
N GLY A 173 -9.58 -5.95 3.62
CA GLY A 173 -10.14 -7.31 3.55
C GLY A 173 -11.46 -7.46 4.31
N LEU A 174 -11.53 -6.90 5.53
CA LEU A 174 -12.74 -6.91 6.35
C LEU A 174 -13.87 -6.09 5.72
N LEU A 175 -13.56 -4.89 5.24
CA LEU A 175 -14.54 -3.99 4.63
C LEU A 175 -15.06 -4.54 3.30
N VAL A 176 -14.23 -5.22 2.50
CA VAL A 176 -14.67 -5.91 1.28
C VAL A 176 -15.78 -6.89 1.63
N PHE A 177 -15.58 -7.74 2.65
CA PHE A 177 -16.59 -8.72 3.05
C PHE A 177 -17.92 -8.04 3.44
N ILE A 178 -17.85 -6.98 4.25
CA ILE A 178 -19.03 -6.20 4.65
C ILE A 178 -19.71 -5.58 3.42
N PHE A 179 -18.96 -4.95 2.52
CA PHE A 179 -19.51 -4.31 1.34
C PHE A 179 -20.07 -5.29 0.32
N VAL A 180 -19.54 -6.50 0.21
CA VAL A 180 -20.16 -7.55 -0.63
C VAL A 180 -21.57 -7.83 -0.15
N ILE A 181 -21.79 -7.97 1.16
CA ILE A 181 -23.11 -8.20 1.74
C ILE A 181 -24.01 -6.99 1.50
N LEU A 182 -23.55 -5.78 1.83
CA LEU A 182 -24.35 -4.56 1.70
C LEU A 182 -24.74 -4.26 0.25
N VAL A 183 -23.78 -4.34 -0.68
CA VAL A 183 -24.04 -4.14 -2.11
C VAL A 183 -24.98 -5.24 -2.61
N SER A 184 -24.82 -6.48 -2.18
CA SER A 184 -25.71 -7.58 -2.59
C SER A 184 -27.16 -7.38 -2.15
N ILE A 185 -27.37 -6.95 -0.89
CA ILE A 185 -28.69 -6.58 -0.39
C ILE A 185 -29.27 -5.42 -1.21
N PHE A 186 -28.47 -4.37 -1.47
CA PHE A 186 -28.91 -3.21 -2.24
C PHE A 186 -29.33 -3.60 -3.67
N LYS A 187 -28.50 -4.38 -4.38
CA LYS A 187 -28.81 -4.83 -5.75
C LYS A 187 -30.07 -5.69 -5.79
N THR A 188 -30.26 -6.56 -4.80
CA THR A 188 -31.43 -7.44 -4.74
C THR A 188 -32.72 -6.65 -4.49
N ILE A 189 -32.71 -5.72 -3.54
CA ILE A 189 -33.91 -4.96 -3.14
C ILE A 189 -34.26 -3.89 -4.18
N PHE A 190 -33.28 -3.09 -4.62
CA PHE A 190 -33.53 -1.90 -5.43
C PHE A 190 -33.38 -2.13 -6.93
N LEU A 191 -32.38 -2.91 -7.35
CA LEU A 191 -32.12 -3.18 -8.77
C LEU A 191 -32.76 -4.47 -9.27
N LYS A 192 -33.30 -5.30 -8.35
CA LYS A 192 -33.85 -6.64 -8.64
C LYS A 192 -32.85 -7.56 -9.34
N GLU A 193 -31.56 -7.32 -9.14
CA GLU A 193 -30.48 -8.16 -9.67
C GLU A 193 -30.02 -9.15 -8.60
N THR A 194 -29.95 -10.42 -8.96
CA THR A 194 -29.54 -11.50 -8.04
C THR A 194 -28.03 -11.65 -7.92
N TYR A 195 -27.25 -11.06 -8.83
CA TYR A 195 -25.80 -11.24 -8.90
C TYR A 195 -25.05 -9.96 -8.54
N THR A 196 -24.06 -10.11 -7.66
CA THR A 196 -23.19 -9.02 -7.20
C THR A 196 -21.75 -9.33 -7.57
N THR A 197 -21.12 -8.38 -8.24
CA THR A 197 -19.73 -8.46 -8.67
C THR A 197 -18.86 -7.70 -7.67
N LEU A 198 -17.59 -8.06 -7.59
CA LEU A 198 -16.72 -7.59 -6.50
C LEU A 198 -16.11 -6.20 -6.76
N GLY A 199 -16.18 -5.69 -8.00
CA GLY A 199 -15.63 -4.38 -8.37
C GLY A 199 -16.08 -3.23 -7.47
N MET A 200 -17.40 -3.03 -7.31
CA MET A 200 -17.93 -1.96 -6.44
C MET A 200 -17.58 -2.15 -4.95
N PRO A 201 -17.73 -3.35 -4.35
CA PRO A 201 -17.22 -3.63 -3.02
C PRO A 201 -15.74 -3.30 -2.83
N PHE A 202 -14.87 -3.60 -3.80
CA PHE A 202 -13.45 -3.24 -3.72
C PHE A 202 -13.24 -1.72 -3.69
N LEU A 203 -13.94 -0.96 -4.53
CA LEU A 203 -13.80 0.50 -4.55
C LEU A 203 -14.27 1.13 -3.23
N LEU A 204 -15.43 0.70 -2.71
CA LEU A 204 -15.98 1.20 -1.46
C LEU A 204 -15.10 0.85 -0.26
N ALA A 205 -14.67 -0.42 -0.18
CA ALA A 205 -13.74 -0.86 0.85
C ALA A 205 -12.41 -0.13 0.75
N GLY A 206 -11.90 0.09 -0.47
CA GLY A 206 -10.67 0.82 -0.74
C GLY A 206 -10.72 2.24 -0.18
N PHE A 207 -11.77 2.98 -0.53
CA PHE A 207 -12.00 4.34 -0.04
C PHE A 207 -12.12 4.41 1.48
N LEU A 208 -12.99 3.58 2.08
CA LEU A 208 -13.16 3.61 3.53
C LEU A 208 -11.91 3.15 4.29
N SER A 209 -11.13 2.21 3.74
CA SER A 209 -9.86 1.80 4.35
C SER A 209 -8.82 2.91 4.31
N ALA A 210 -8.79 3.72 3.25
CA ALA A 210 -7.88 4.85 3.18
C ALA A 210 -8.24 5.96 4.19
N VAL A 211 -9.53 6.21 4.42
CA VAL A 211 -10.01 7.30 5.29
C VAL A 211 -10.11 6.87 6.76
N LEU A 212 -10.65 5.68 7.02
CA LEU A 212 -10.99 5.18 8.36
C LEU A 212 -10.11 4.00 8.82
N GLY A 213 -9.21 3.51 7.97
CA GLY A 213 -8.43 2.30 8.25
C GLY A 213 -7.67 2.35 9.56
N GLN A 214 -7.00 3.47 9.86
CA GLN A 214 -6.26 3.61 11.12
C GLN A 214 -7.17 3.53 12.36
N TYR A 215 -8.35 4.16 12.31
CA TYR A 215 -9.31 4.09 13.40
C TYR A 215 -9.80 2.64 13.60
N LEU A 216 -10.17 1.95 12.51
CA LEU A 216 -10.59 0.55 12.56
C LEU A 216 -9.50 -0.36 13.14
N LEU A 217 -8.25 -0.17 12.71
CA LEU A 217 -7.11 -0.95 13.19
C LEU A 217 -6.81 -0.69 14.67
N SER A 218 -6.98 0.54 15.15
CA SER A 218 -6.83 0.84 16.58
C SER A 218 -7.91 0.16 17.43
N TYR A 219 -9.16 0.12 16.97
CA TYR A 219 -10.23 -0.56 17.68
C TYR A 219 -10.03 -2.09 17.73
N LEU A 220 -9.49 -2.67 16.67
CA LEU A 220 -9.19 -4.10 16.60
C LEU A 220 -7.93 -4.50 17.38
N GLY A 221 -7.16 -3.53 17.91
CA GLY A 221 -5.89 -3.78 18.57
C GLY A 221 -4.77 -4.25 17.63
N VAL A 222 -4.96 -4.12 16.31
CA VAL A 222 -4.03 -4.59 15.26
C VAL A 222 -3.13 -3.45 14.77
N SER A 223 -3.34 -2.22 15.26
CA SER A 223 -2.50 -1.06 14.92
C SER A 223 -1.03 -1.24 15.28
N SER A 224 -0.69 -2.14 16.21
CA SER A 224 0.68 -2.48 16.60
C SER A 224 1.33 -3.54 15.72
N VAL A 225 0.57 -4.19 14.81
CA VAL A 225 1.11 -5.18 13.89
C VAL A 225 1.88 -4.44 12.79
N LEU A 226 3.15 -4.16 13.10
CA LEU A 226 4.16 -3.54 12.22
C LEU A 226 3.80 -2.13 11.75
N VAL A 227 3.61 -1.22 12.71
CA VAL A 227 3.96 0.19 12.50
C VAL A 227 5.39 0.35 13.03
N LEU A 228 6.37 0.23 12.13
CA LEU A 228 7.80 0.48 12.42
C LEU A 228 8.21 1.85 11.88
#